data_AF-L8TQM3-F1
#
_entry.id   AF-L8TQM3-F1
#
_cell.length_a   1.000
_cell.length_b   1.000
_cell.length_c   1.000
_cell.angle_alpha   90.00
_cell.angle_beta   90.00
_cell.angle_gamma   90.00
#
_symmetry.space_group_name_H-M   'P 1'
#
loop_
_entity.id
_entity.type
_entity.pdbx_description
1 polymer ?
#
loop_
_entity_poly.entity_id
_entity_poly.type
_entity_poly.pdbx_seq_one_letter_code
_entity_poly.pdbx_strand_id
1 'polypeptide(L)'
;MGREPSFWWLGVHGGAGETSLARLDKRTKAAEHQWPLTAAGSVIVLVARSNIPGLRAARLAATEWASGSLPGIHVAGLVVMADAPGRLPKEIRDFARVVGGGVPHMWHFPWVDAWRYGHDVATEELPKEARTTLEQVQITVTATAGLTAK
;
A
#
# COMPACT_ATOMS: atom_id res chain seq x y z
N MET A 1 -0.33 -9.79 -24.63
CA MET A 1 -1.32 -9.19 -23.72
C MET A 1 -0.92 -9.58 -22.30
N GLY A 2 -0.54 -8.60 -21.47
CA GLY A 2 -0.19 -8.88 -20.07
C GLY A 2 -1.46 -9.19 -19.26
N ARG A 3 -1.38 -10.16 -18.34
CA ARG A 3 -2.46 -10.45 -17.39
C ARG A 3 -2.72 -9.22 -16.52
N GLU A 4 -3.99 -8.88 -16.31
CA GLU A 4 -4.41 -7.86 -15.34
C GLU A 4 -3.86 -8.22 -13.94
N PRO A 5 -3.35 -7.24 -13.18
CA PRO A 5 -2.84 -7.53 -11.85
C PRO A 5 -3.99 -7.89 -10.91
N SER A 6 -3.69 -8.74 -9.93
CA SER A 6 -4.60 -9.07 -8.83
C SER A 6 -5.01 -7.85 -8.01
N PHE A 7 -4.10 -6.89 -7.85
CA PHE A 7 -4.34 -5.55 -7.31
C PHE A 7 -3.14 -4.64 -7.57
N TRP A 8 -3.33 -3.36 -7.29
CA TRP A 8 -2.31 -2.33 -7.46
C TRP A 8 -1.82 -1.78 -6.12
N TRP A 9 -0.51 -1.58 -6.02
CA TRP A 9 0.12 -0.76 -5.00
C TRP A 9 0.13 0.68 -5.48
N LEU A 10 -0.58 1.58 -4.81
CA LEU A 10 -0.58 3.01 -5.12
C LEU A 10 0.25 3.77 -4.09
N GLY A 11 1.47 4.12 -4.48
CA GLY A 11 2.32 5.04 -3.74
C GLY A 11 1.73 6.45 -3.82
N VAL A 12 1.28 7.00 -2.69
CA VAL A 12 0.60 8.31 -2.66
C VAL A 12 1.56 9.50 -2.74
N HIS A 13 2.88 9.22 -2.80
CA HIS A 13 3.93 10.21 -2.96
C HIS A 13 5.21 9.55 -3.53
N GLY A 14 6.14 10.36 -4.04
CA GLY A 14 7.44 9.89 -4.50
C GLY A 14 8.21 9.15 -3.40
N GLY A 15 8.76 7.98 -3.71
CA GLY A 15 9.50 7.16 -2.75
C GLY A 15 8.62 6.45 -1.68
N ALA A 16 7.31 6.33 -1.91
CA ALA A 16 6.40 5.63 -1.00
C ALA A 16 6.75 4.15 -0.78
N GLY A 17 7.26 3.47 -1.81
CA GLY A 17 7.62 2.04 -1.78
C GLY A 17 6.75 1.13 -2.63
N GLU A 18 5.85 1.66 -3.47
CA GLU A 18 4.99 0.86 -4.36
C GLU A 18 5.79 -0.07 -5.29
N THR A 19 6.89 0.40 -5.87
CA THR A 19 7.75 -0.41 -6.75
C THR A 19 8.44 -1.52 -5.98
N SER A 20 8.90 -1.25 -4.75
CA SER A 20 9.53 -2.25 -3.89
C SER A 20 8.56 -3.37 -3.54
N LEU A 21 7.31 -3.03 -3.19
CA LEU A 21 6.28 -4.03 -2.90
C LEU A 21 5.85 -4.82 -4.15
N ALA A 22 5.67 -4.13 -5.29
CA ALA A 22 5.26 -4.78 -6.54
C ALA A 22 6.29 -5.80 -7.05
N ARG A 23 7.58 -5.60 -6.79
CA ARG A 23 8.64 -6.55 -7.18
C ARG A 23 8.59 -7.89 -6.44
N LEU A 24 7.94 -7.95 -5.28
CA LEU A 24 7.85 -9.16 -4.46
C LEU A 24 6.85 -10.19 -5.02
N ASP A 25 5.83 -9.74 -5.76
CA ASP A 25 4.82 -10.62 -6.36
C ASP A 25 4.44 -10.12 -7.76
N LYS A 26 4.84 -10.90 -8.77
CA LYS A 26 4.59 -10.64 -10.20
C LYS A 26 3.10 -10.54 -10.57
N ARG A 27 2.19 -10.95 -9.69
CA ARG A 27 0.73 -10.82 -9.86
C ARG A 27 0.21 -9.44 -9.44
N THR A 28 1.03 -8.60 -8.82
CA THR A 28 0.70 -7.24 -8.38
C THR A 28 1.47 -6.23 -9.22
N LYS A 29 1.02 -4.98 -9.24
CA LYS A 29 1.71 -3.90 -9.97
C LYS A 29 1.77 -2.62 -9.14
N ALA A 30 2.82 -1.84 -9.35
CA ALA A 30 2.86 -0.44 -8.89
C ALA A 30 1.94 0.40 -9.79
N ALA A 31 1.31 1.42 -9.22
CA ALA A 31 0.34 2.27 -9.91
C ALA A 31 0.97 3.57 -10.47
N GLU A 32 2.29 3.72 -10.34
CA GLU A 32 3.03 4.88 -10.84
C GLU A 32 2.48 6.21 -10.30
N HIS A 33 2.16 6.21 -9.00
CA HIS A 33 1.58 7.34 -8.28
C HIS A 33 0.23 7.85 -8.82
N GLN A 34 -0.49 7.04 -9.61
CA GLN A 34 -1.77 7.42 -10.21
C GLN A 34 -2.83 6.37 -9.96
N TRP A 35 -4.10 6.81 -9.83
CA TRP A 35 -5.23 5.88 -9.75
C TRP A 35 -5.33 5.06 -11.04
N PRO A 36 -5.19 3.72 -10.98
CA PRO A 36 -5.22 2.89 -12.19
C PRO A 36 -6.68 2.65 -12.60
N LEU A 37 -7.24 3.59 -13.35
CA LEU A 37 -8.58 3.51 -13.89
C LEU A 37 -8.61 2.52 -15.06
N THR A 38 -9.04 1.29 -14.78
CA THR A 38 -9.20 0.22 -15.78
C THR A 38 -10.68 -0.02 -16.06
N ALA A 39 -11.01 -0.60 -17.22
CA ALA A 39 -12.39 -0.91 -17.57
C ALA A 39 -13.04 -1.96 -16.63
N ALA A 40 -12.24 -2.84 -16.03
CA ALA A 40 -12.70 -3.86 -15.09
C ALA A 40 -12.80 -3.35 -13.64
N GLY A 41 -12.42 -2.10 -13.37
CA GLY A 41 -12.16 -1.62 -12.03
C GLY A 41 -10.84 -2.14 -11.45
N SER A 42 -10.38 -1.51 -10.38
CA SER A 42 -9.10 -1.80 -9.76
C SER A 42 -9.21 -1.87 -8.25
N VAL A 43 -8.65 -2.93 -7.67
CA VAL A 43 -8.43 -3.04 -6.22
C VAL A 43 -7.08 -2.42 -5.88
N ILE A 44 -7.06 -1.53 -4.90
CA ILE A 44 -5.91 -0.68 -4.57
C ILE A 44 -5.48 -0.88 -3.12
N VAL A 45 -4.18 -0.99 -2.91
CA VAL A 45 -3.58 -0.80 -1.59
C VAL A 45 -2.73 0.46 -1.64
N LEU A 46 -3.12 1.47 -0.87
CA LEU A 46 -2.35 2.71 -0.74
C LEU A 46 -1.03 2.41 -0.03
N VAL A 47 0.02 3.12 -0.41
CA VAL A 47 1.36 2.98 0.19
C VAL A 47 1.87 4.36 0.53
N ALA A 48 2.32 4.54 1.77
CA ALA A 48 2.94 5.78 2.22
C ALA A 48 4.07 5.49 3.22
N ARG A 49 5.01 6.41 3.36
CA ARG A 49 6.05 6.32 4.40
C ARG A 49 5.53 6.81 5.74
N SER A 50 6.08 6.30 6.83
CA SER A 50 5.82 6.75 8.19
C SER A 50 6.49 8.09 8.51
N ASN A 51 6.28 9.10 7.67
CA ASN A 51 6.68 10.48 7.93
C ASN A 51 5.49 11.42 7.70
N ILE A 52 5.54 12.63 8.28
CA ILE A 52 4.39 13.55 8.26
C ILE A 52 3.95 13.92 6.82
N PRO A 53 4.85 14.26 5.88
CA PRO A 53 4.44 14.53 4.50
C PRO A 53 3.76 13.33 3.83
N GLY A 54 4.32 12.12 4.00
CA GLY A 54 3.76 10.90 3.42
C GLY A 54 2.39 10.55 3.98
N LEU A 55 2.21 10.68 5.29
CA LEU A 55 0.91 10.47 5.94
C LEU A 55 -0.13 11.54 5.55
N ARG A 56 0.29 12.79 5.30
CA ARG A 56 -0.62 13.82 4.74
C ARG A 56 -1.07 13.46 3.33
N ALA A 57 -0.15 12.98 2.49
CA ALA A 57 -0.49 12.51 1.15
C ALA A 57 -1.45 11.29 1.20
N ALA A 58 -1.23 10.35 2.12
CA ALA A 58 -2.15 9.25 2.35
C ALA A 58 -3.55 9.71 2.78
N ARG A 59 -3.63 10.72 3.65
CA ARG A 59 -4.92 11.33 4.03
C ARG A 59 -5.64 11.94 2.83
N LEU A 60 -4.92 12.64 1.95
CA LEU A 60 -5.49 13.23 0.75
C LEU A 60 -6.04 12.15 -0.19
N ALA A 61 -5.26 11.09 -0.47
CA ALA A 61 -5.72 9.97 -1.29
C ALA A 61 -6.94 9.25 -0.68
N ALA A 62 -6.94 9.03 0.64
CA ALA A 62 -8.09 8.45 1.34
C ALA A 62 -9.33 9.35 1.25
N THR A 63 -9.15 10.67 1.33
CA THR A 63 -10.25 11.65 1.19
C THR A 63 -10.80 11.65 -0.24
N GLU A 64 -9.93 11.60 -1.24
CA GLU A 64 -10.32 11.53 -2.65
C GLU A 64 -11.13 10.26 -2.92
N TRP A 65 -10.65 9.09 -2.50
CA TRP A 65 -11.40 7.85 -2.61
C TRP A 65 -12.75 7.91 -1.88
N ALA A 66 -12.78 8.38 -0.64
CA ALA A 66 -13.99 8.48 0.17
C ALA A 66 -15.02 9.47 -0.41
N SER A 67 -14.60 10.42 -1.26
CA SER A 67 -15.51 11.33 -1.95
C SER A 67 -16.39 10.65 -3.00
N GLY A 68 -16.04 9.43 -3.43
CA GLY A 68 -16.75 8.69 -4.47
C GLY A 68 -16.48 9.19 -5.89
N SER A 69 -15.51 10.09 -6.09
CA SER A 69 -15.14 10.65 -7.40
C SER A 69 -14.38 9.68 -8.33
N LEU A 70 -13.97 8.52 -7.81
CA LEU A 70 -13.15 7.52 -8.51
C LEU A 70 -13.97 6.24 -8.79
N PRO A 71 -14.79 6.22 -9.86
CA PRO A 71 -15.60 5.06 -10.19
C PRO A 71 -14.72 3.84 -10.51
N GLY A 72 -15.11 2.67 -9.99
CA GLY A 72 -14.38 1.41 -10.18
C GLY A 72 -13.08 1.29 -9.35
N ILE A 73 -12.74 2.28 -8.51
CA ILE A 73 -11.63 2.17 -7.57
C ILE A 73 -12.12 1.62 -6.23
N HIS A 74 -11.50 0.52 -5.82
CA HIS A 74 -11.80 -0.16 -4.56
C HIS A 74 -10.55 -0.19 -3.69
N VAL A 75 -10.46 0.72 -2.71
CA VAL A 75 -9.34 0.73 -1.77
C VAL A 75 -9.53 -0.36 -0.72
N ALA A 76 -8.61 -1.31 -0.68
CA ALA A 76 -8.55 -2.35 0.34
C ALA A 76 -7.88 -1.86 1.64
N GLY A 77 -7.00 -0.86 1.58
CA GLY A 77 -6.38 -0.28 2.77
C GLY A 77 -5.11 0.52 2.49
N LEU A 78 -4.36 0.79 3.55
CA LEU A 78 -3.11 1.56 3.56
C LEU A 78 -1.98 0.75 4.20
N VAL A 79 -0.88 0.59 3.48
CA VAL A 79 0.41 0.17 4.03
C VAL A 79 1.25 1.40 4.37
N VAL A 80 1.59 1.54 5.65
CA VAL A 80 2.52 2.55 6.16
C VAL A 80 3.90 1.92 6.31
N MET A 81 4.77 2.22 5.34
CA MET A 81 6.16 1.76 5.24
C MET A 81 7.04 2.52 6.22
N ALA A 82 7.83 1.83 7.04
CA ALA A 82 8.79 2.45 7.94
C ALA A 82 9.74 3.39 7.17
N ASP A 83 9.85 4.63 7.64
CA ASP A 83 10.70 5.65 7.03
C ASP A 83 12.16 5.58 7.50
N ALA A 84 12.38 5.01 8.68
CA ALA A 84 13.67 4.73 9.30
C ALA A 84 13.58 3.46 10.18
N PRO A 85 14.71 2.83 10.56
CA PRO A 85 14.71 1.75 11.54
C PRO A 85 14.37 2.26 12.94
N GLY A 86 13.89 1.36 13.80
CA GLY A 86 13.64 1.62 15.21
C GLY A 86 12.21 2.00 15.56
N ARG A 87 12.04 2.64 16.73
CA ARG A 87 10.71 2.97 17.27
C ARG A 87 10.14 4.22 16.59
N LEU A 88 8.92 4.10 16.09
CA LEU A 88 8.21 5.23 15.49
C LEU A 88 7.88 6.32 16.54
N PRO A 89 8.25 7.59 16.30
CA PRO A 89 7.88 8.72 17.15
C PRO A 89 6.37 8.81 17.41
N LYS A 90 5.99 9.28 18.60
CA LYS A 90 4.58 9.26 19.04
C LYS A 90 3.68 10.07 18.12
N GLU A 91 4.13 11.24 17.71
CA GLU A 91 3.42 12.18 16.86
C GLU A 91 3.09 11.57 15.51
N ILE A 92 4.06 10.86 14.92
CA ILE A 92 3.89 10.18 13.63
C ILE A 92 2.94 8.99 13.79
N ARG A 93 3.11 8.17 14.83
CA ARG A 93 2.24 7.02 15.10
C ARG A 93 0.79 7.45 15.32
N ASP A 94 0.58 8.50 16.10
CA ASP A 94 -0.76 9.01 16.41
C ASP A 94 -1.40 9.60 15.15
N PHE A 95 -0.65 10.33 14.33
CA PHE A 95 -1.15 10.82 13.04
C PHE A 95 -1.45 9.69 12.07
N ALA A 96 -0.61 8.66 12.00
CA ALA A 96 -0.84 7.49 11.17
C ALA A 96 -2.16 6.78 11.55
N ARG A 97 -2.46 6.66 12.86
CA ARG A 97 -3.75 6.12 13.34
C ARG A 97 -4.94 6.95 12.87
N VAL A 98 -4.84 8.29 12.92
CA VAL A 98 -5.90 9.18 12.42
C VAL A 98 -6.13 8.96 10.92
N VAL A 99 -5.05 8.87 10.13
CA VAL A 99 -5.13 8.60 8.69
C VAL A 99 -5.72 7.21 8.42
N GLY A 100 -5.32 6.20 9.20
CA GLY A 100 -5.82 4.83 9.09
C GLY A 100 -7.33 4.71 9.32
N GLY A 101 -7.95 5.62 10.08
CA GLY A 101 -9.41 5.67 10.23
C GLY A 101 -10.18 6.07 8.96
N GLY A 102 -9.49 6.59 7.93
CA GLY A 102 -10.08 6.97 6.64
C GLY A 102 -10.06 5.87 5.58
N VAL A 103 -9.57 4.67 5.89
CA VAL A 103 -9.49 3.53 4.97
C VAL A 103 -9.99 2.24 5.65
N PRO A 104 -10.37 1.20 4.89
CA PRO A 104 -10.91 -0.02 5.49
C PRO A 104 -9.92 -0.76 6.39
N HIS A 105 -8.64 -0.76 6.02
CA HIS A 105 -7.57 -1.45 6.73
C HIS A 105 -6.28 -0.64 6.71
N MET A 106 -5.46 -0.82 7.75
CA MET A 106 -4.15 -0.19 7.87
C MET A 106 -3.13 -1.22 8.37
N TRP A 107 -1.98 -1.29 7.71
CA TRP A 107 -0.85 -2.11 8.13
C TRP A 107 0.41 -1.27 8.28
N HIS A 108 1.26 -1.65 9.22
CA HIS A 108 2.61 -1.14 9.31
C HIS A 108 3.58 -2.13 8.68
N PHE A 109 4.40 -1.65 7.75
CA PHE A 109 5.43 -2.46 7.12
C PHE A 109 6.80 -2.07 7.70
N PRO A 110 7.60 -3.04 8.18
CA PRO A 110 8.84 -2.74 8.89
C PRO A 110 9.93 -2.20 7.96
N TRP A 111 11.00 -1.71 8.57
CA TRP A 111 12.21 -1.35 7.83
C TRP A 111 12.86 -2.59 7.20
N VAL A 112 13.32 -2.47 5.95
CA VAL A 112 14.05 -3.51 5.22
C VAL A 112 15.38 -2.92 4.77
N ASP A 113 16.46 -3.23 5.49
CA ASP A 113 17.79 -2.69 5.20
C ASP A 113 18.28 -3.04 3.78
N ALA A 114 17.97 -4.24 3.30
CA ALA A 114 18.42 -4.73 2.00
C ALA A 114 18.00 -3.83 0.83
N TRP A 115 16.84 -3.16 0.92
CA TRP A 115 16.38 -2.23 -0.13
C TRP A 115 17.25 -0.98 -0.30
N ARG A 116 18.08 -0.63 0.70
CA ARG A 116 19.00 0.51 0.59
C ARG A 116 20.10 0.29 -0.45
N TYR A 117 20.42 -0.96 -0.73
CA TYR A 117 21.49 -1.33 -1.66
C TYR A 117 21.01 -1.40 -3.12
N GLY A 118 19.71 -1.18 -3.37
CA GLY A 118 19.14 -1.18 -4.71
C GLY A 118 19.00 -2.56 -5.35
N HIS A 119 19.24 -3.63 -4.59
CA HIS A 119 19.05 -5.00 -5.05
C HIS A 119 17.59 -5.44 -4.88
N ASP A 120 17.15 -6.35 -5.75
CA ASP A 120 15.90 -7.08 -5.51
C ASP A 120 16.08 -7.98 -4.29
N VAL A 121 15.06 -7.99 -3.43
CA VAL A 121 15.06 -8.77 -2.19
C VAL A 121 14.02 -9.87 -2.36
N ALA A 122 14.42 -11.11 -2.18
CA ALA A 122 13.48 -12.23 -2.26
C ALA A 122 12.50 -12.16 -1.07
N THR A 123 11.26 -12.59 -1.28
CA THR A 123 10.22 -12.55 -0.23
C THR A 123 10.65 -13.33 1.01
N GLU A 124 11.41 -14.41 0.84
CA GLU A 124 11.91 -15.29 1.90
C GLU A 124 12.96 -14.60 2.79
N GLU A 125 13.67 -13.60 2.25
CA GLU A 125 14.72 -12.82 2.93
C GLU A 125 14.15 -11.62 3.71
N LEU A 126 12.87 -11.31 3.52
CA LEU A 126 12.22 -10.23 4.26
C LEU A 126 12.10 -10.56 5.76
N PRO A 127 12.11 -9.55 6.64
CA PRO A 127 11.76 -9.70 8.04
C PRO A 127 10.43 -10.45 8.20
N LYS A 128 10.31 -11.25 9.26
CA LYS A 128 9.08 -12.04 9.51
C LYS A 128 7.84 -11.15 9.53
N GLU A 129 7.93 -9.97 10.14
CA GLU A 129 6.84 -9.00 10.22
C GLU A 129 6.41 -8.47 8.85
N ALA A 130 7.36 -8.29 7.92
CA ALA A 130 7.06 -7.87 6.55
C ALA A 130 6.28 -8.97 5.81
N ARG A 131 6.72 -10.24 5.92
CA ARG A 131 6.01 -11.37 5.31
C ARG A 131 4.60 -11.53 5.85
N THR A 132 4.42 -11.48 7.18
CA THR A 132 3.10 -11.50 7.81
C THR A 132 2.20 -10.37 7.30
N THR A 133 2.77 -9.16 7.14
CA THR A 133 2.01 -8.01 6.61
C THR A 133 1.56 -8.26 5.17
N LEU A 134 2.43 -8.80 4.31
CA LEU A 134 2.07 -9.14 2.93
C LEU A 134 0.96 -10.19 2.88
N GLU A 135 1.03 -11.22 3.71
CA GLU A 135 -0.02 -12.25 3.82
C GLU A 135 -1.37 -11.64 4.22
N GLN A 136 -1.37 -10.75 5.23
CA GLN A 136 -2.58 -10.06 5.68
C GLN A 136 -3.18 -9.17 4.58
N VAL A 137 -2.33 -8.44 3.84
CA VAL A 137 -2.78 -7.62 2.70
C VAL A 137 -3.42 -8.51 1.63
N GLN A 138 -2.77 -9.62 1.26
CA GLN A 138 -3.27 -10.54 0.23
C GLN A 138 -4.64 -11.14 0.58
N ILE A 139 -4.81 -11.57 1.83
CA ILE A 139 -6.11 -12.08 2.33
C ILE A 139 -7.19 -10.99 2.21
N THR A 140 -6.87 -9.77 2.64
CA THR A 140 -7.82 -8.64 2.66
C THR A 140 -8.20 -8.18 1.27
N VAL A 141 -7.23 -8.08 0.36
CA VAL A 141 -7.45 -7.74 -1.04
C VAL A 141 -8.32 -8.80 -1.73
N THR A 142 -8.08 -10.08 -1.45
CA THR A 142 -8.87 -11.18 -2.03
C THR A 142 -10.34 -11.07 -1.60
N ALA A 143 -10.60 -10.74 -0.33
CA ALA A 143 -11.95 -10.46 0.15
C ALA A 143 -12.57 -9.21 -0.50
N THR A 144 -11.78 -8.14 -0.68
CA THR A 144 -12.21 -6.91 -1.34
C THR A 144 -12.60 -7.16 -2.81
N ALA A 145 -11.77 -7.88 -3.57
CA ALA A 145 -12.06 -8.27 -4.95
C ALA A 145 -13.29 -9.18 -5.06
N GLY A 146 -13.54 -10.03 -4.06
CA GLY A 146 -14.73 -10.86 -3.99
C GLY A 146 -16.03 -10.07 -3.76
N LEU A 147 -15.95 -8.91 -3.10
CA LEU A 147 -17.08 -8.00 -2.91
C LEU A 147 -17.41 -7.22 -4.19
N THR A 148 -16.42 -6.92 -5.03
CA THR A 148 -16.61 -6.18 -6.29
C THR A 148 -17.15 -7.03 -7.44
N ALA A 149 -16.99 -8.35 -7.36
CA ALA A 149 -17.45 -9.29 -8.39
C ALA A 149 -18.93 -9.71 -8.25
N LYS A 150 -19.63 -9.20 -7.23
CA LYS A 150 -21.07 -9.44 -7.00
C LYS A 150 -21.87 -8.20 -7.35
#